data_AF-A0A7Y9BKP1-F1
#
_entry.id   AF-A0A7Y9BKP1-F1
#
_cell.length_a   1.000
_cell.length_b   1.000
_cell.length_c   1.000
_cell.angle_alpha   90.00
_cell.angle_beta   90.00
_cell.angle_gamma   90.00
#
_symmetry.space_group_name_H-M   'P 1'
#
loop_
_entity.id
_entity.type
_entity.pdbx_description
1 polymer ?
#
loop_
_entity_poly.entity_id
_entity_poly.type
_entity_poly.pdbx_seq_one_letter_code
_entity_poly.pdbx_strand_id
1 'polypeptide(L)'
;MSGAASGAVSGADCPAARRLLADALARTYAGWERLRGDDPYDHTRRELCAAFACTGRRHHGGRGLLAPLPPLERLVLVLCVYEGVAHEVAAAQLGLPVERVRVLSGRAVAALRARRQEAA
;
A
#
# COMPACT_ATOMS: atom_id res chain seq x y z
N MET A 1 13.57 0.13 34.69
CA MET A 1 13.93 -0.71 33.52
C MET A 1 12.66 -0.95 32.74
N SER A 2 12.31 0.00 31.85
CA SER A 2 11.08 -0.02 31.05
C SER A 2 11.37 -0.74 29.74
N GLY A 3 10.96 -2.01 29.66
CA GLY A 3 10.88 -2.73 28.40
C GLY A 3 9.65 -2.25 27.64
N ALA A 4 9.77 -1.13 26.93
CA ALA A 4 8.77 -0.73 25.95
C ALA A 4 8.78 -1.80 24.86
N ALA A 5 7.72 -2.62 24.85
CA ALA A 5 7.42 -3.54 23.78
C ALA A 5 7.55 -2.77 22.46
N SER A 6 8.58 -3.11 21.67
CA SER A 6 8.57 -2.87 20.25
C SER A 6 7.46 -3.75 19.69
N GLY A 7 6.22 -3.25 19.80
CA GLY A 7 5.05 -3.83 19.18
C GLY A 7 5.21 -3.70 17.67
N ALA A 8 6.04 -4.56 17.09
CA ALA A 8 5.97 -4.86 15.68
C ALA A 8 4.55 -5.38 15.49
N VAL A 9 3.67 -4.53 14.95
CA VAL A 9 2.34 -4.92 14.50
C VAL A 9 2.57 -6.11 13.58
N SER A 10 2.31 -7.31 14.10
CA SER A 10 2.49 -8.53 13.34
C SER A 10 1.33 -8.60 12.36
N GLY A 11 1.48 -9.31 11.23
CA GLY A 11 0.35 -9.56 10.33
C GLY A 11 -0.86 -10.20 11.03
N ALA A 12 -0.64 -10.81 12.21
CA ALA A 12 -1.68 -11.28 13.12
C ALA A 12 -2.62 -10.17 13.64
N ASP A 13 -2.11 -8.95 13.82
CA ASP A 13 -2.85 -7.81 14.38
C ASP A 13 -3.79 -7.14 13.35
N CYS A 14 -3.67 -7.53 12.08
CA CYS A 14 -4.54 -7.07 11.00
C CYS A 14 -5.00 -8.24 10.10
N PRO A 15 -6.04 -8.99 10.50
CA PRO A 15 -6.53 -10.14 9.74
C PRO A 15 -6.96 -9.78 8.31
N ALA A 16 -7.40 -8.53 8.08
CA ALA A 16 -7.70 -8.02 6.75
C ALA A 16 -6.45 -7.94 5.85
N ALA A 17 -5.33 -7.42 6.36
CA ALA A 17 -4.08 -7.33 5.61
C ALA A 17 -3.55 -8.74 5.28
N ARG A 18 -3.63 -9.67 6.23
CA ARG A 18 -3.22 -11.07 6.01
C ARG A 18 -4.05 -11.76 4.92
N ARG A 19 -5.36 -11.54 4.89
CA ARG A 19 -6.25 -12.08 3.83
C ARG A 19 -5.88 -11.52 2.47
N LEU A 20 -5.70 -10.20 2.37
CA LEU A 20 -5.27 -9.54 1.14
C LEU A 20 -3.95 -10.11 0.61
N LEU A 21 -2.96 -10.30 1.49
CA LEU A 21 -1.67 -10.87 1.12
C LEU A 21 -1.80 -12.33 0.68
N ALA A 22 -2.54 -13.15 1.44
CA ALA A 22 -2.74 -14.55 1.10
C ALA A 22 -3.44 -14.71 -0.26
N ASP A 23 -4.45 -13.88 -0.55
CA ASP A 23 -5.15 -13.88 -1.84
C ASP A 23 -4.22 -13.49 -3.00
N ALA A 24 -3.36 -12.49 -2.81
CA ALA A 24 -2.38 -12.06 -3.83
C ALA A 24 -1.32 -13.13 -4.09
N LEU A 25 -0.80 -13.77 -3.04
CA LEU A 25 0.15 -14.88 -3.15
C LEU A 25 -0.50 -16.09 -3.83
N ALA A 26 -1.73 -16.45 -3.46
CA ALA A 26 -2.47 -17.55 -4.09
C ALA A 26 -2.69 -17.31 -5.59
N ARG A 27 -3.05 -16.08 -6.00
CA ARG A 27 -3.17 -15.71 -7.42
C ARG A 27 -1.84 -15.76 -8.16
N THR A 28 -0.77 -15.26 -7.56
CA THR A 28 0.58 -15.34 -8.13
C THR A 28 0.99 -16.80 -8.33
N TYR A 29 0.78 -17.64 -7.33
CA TYR A 29 1.09 -19.06 -7.39
C TYR A 29 0.26 -19.79 -8.45
N ALA A 30 -1.03 -19.51 -8.55
CA ALA A 30 -1.89 -20.10 -9.58
C ALA A 30 -1.47 -19.68 -11.01
N GLY A 31 -0.86 -18.50 -11.16
CA GLY A 31 -0.34 -17.98 -12.42
C GLY A 31 1.14 -18.30 -12.69
N TRP A 32 1.82 -19.06 -11.84
CA TRP A 32 3.28 -19.18 -11.81
C TRP A 32 3.89 -19.61 -13.15
N GLU A 33 3.30 -20.61 -13.81
CA GLU A 33 3.73 -21.09 -15.13
C GLU A 33 3.62 -20.04 -16.24
N ARG A 34 2.74 -19.04 -16.06
CA ARG A 34 2.52 -17.97 -17.03
C ARG A 34 3.51 -16.80 -16.85
N LEU A 35 4.15 -16.67 -15.68
CA LEU A 35 5.10 -15.58 -15.43
C LEU A 35 6.36 -15.67 -16.29
N ARG A 36 6.76 -16.86 -16.78
CA ARG A 36 7.82 -17.07 -17.80
C ARG A 36 9.09 -16.20 -17.66
N GLY A 37 9.52 -15.89 -16.43
CA GLY A 37 10.73 -15.11 -16.15
C GLY A 37 10.50 -13.67 -15.67
N ASP A 38 9.26 -13.19 -15.62
CA ASP A 38 8.90 -11.96 -14.92
C ASP A 38 9.20 -12.11 -13.41
N ASP A 39 9.56 -10.99 -12.76
CA ASP A 39 9.83 -11.00 -11.32
C ASP A 39 8.56 -11.36 -10.52
N PRO A 40 8.54 -12.51 -9.80
CA PRO A 40 7.38 -12.93 -9.02
C PRO A 40 7.05 -11.96 -7.89
N TYR A 41 8.04 -11.25 -7.32
CA TYR A 41 7.79 -10.27 -6.27
C TYR A 41 7.05 -9.05 -6.79
N ASP A 42 7.47 -8.52 -7.95
CA ASP A 42 6.75 -7.45 -8.64
C ASP A 42 5.33 -7.86 -9.04
N HIS A 43 5.14 -9.10 -9.51
CA HIS A 43 3.80 -9.61 -9.83
C HIS A 43 2.91 -9.70 -8.59
N THR A 44 3.39 -10.29 -7.50
CA THR A 44 2.65 -10.32 -6.23
C THR A 44 2.35 -8.91 -5.73
N ARG A 45 3.29 -7.97 -5.84
CA ARG A 45 3.07 -6.58 -5.44
C ARG A 45 1.96 -5.94 -6.26
N ARG A 46 1.92 -6.15 -7.58
CA ARG A 46 0.84 -5.66 -8.47
C ARG A 46 -0.51 -6.25 -8.06
N GLU A 47 -0.59 -7.56 -7.88
CA GLU A 47 -1.81 -8.24 -7.43
C GLU A 47 -2.32 -7.72 -6.08
N LEU A 48 -1.40 -7.51 -5.13
CA LEU A 48 -1.72 -6.96 -3.81
C LEU A 48 -2.21 -5.51 -3.90
N CYS A 49 -1.55 -4.67 -4.69
CA CYS A 49 -1.93 -3.27 -4.89
C CYS A 49 -3.31 -3.14 -5.55
N ALA A 50 -3.57 -3.94 -6.59
CA ALA A 50 -4.85 -3.99 -7.27
C ALA A 50 -5.96 -4.46 -6.32
N ALA A 51 -5.72 -5.54 -5.57
CA ALA A 51 -6.66 -6.05 -4.59
C ALA A 51 -6.96 -5.01 -3.50
N PHE A 52 -5.94 -4.30 -2.99
CA PHE A 52 -6.12 -3.23 -2.00
C PHE A 52 -6.90 -2.04 -2.57
N ALA A 53 -6.63 -1.61 -3.81
CA ALA A 53 -7.37 -0.53 -4.44
C ALA A 53 -8.86 -0.87 -4.60
N CYS A 54 -9.18 -2.11 -4.99
CA CYS A 54 -10.55 -2.60 -5.16
C CYS A 54 -11.28 -2.82 -3.82
N THR A 55 -10.59 -3.31 -2.80
CA THR A 55 -11.15 -3.59 -1.47
C THR A 55 -11.06 -2.39 -0.52
N GLY A 56 -10.46 -1.28 -0.94
CA GLY A 56 -10.20 -0.10 -0.12
C GLY A 56 -11.43 0.50 0.56
N ARG A 57 -12.63 0.28 -0.02
CA ARG A 57 -13.91 0.67 0.60
C ARG A 57 -14.36 -0.21 1.77
N ARG A 58 -13.90 -1.45 1.84
CA ARG A 58 -14.21 -2.39 2.94
C ARG A 58 -13.18 -2.35 4.06
N HIS A 59 -12.03 -1.73 3.82
CA HIS A 59 -10.92 -1.58 4.78
C HIS A 59 -10.73 -0.13 5.23
N HIS A 60 -11.83 0.62 5.37
CA HIS A 60 -11.86 2.06 5.72
C HIS A 60 -11.32 2.43 7.12
N GLY A 61 -10.69 1.52 7.84
CA GLY A 61 -10.07 1.79 9.13
C GLY A 61 -8.62 1.36 9.15
N GLY A 62 -7.75 2.05 8.40
CA GLY A 62 -6.32 1.98 8.71
C GLY A 62 -6.12 2.43 10.16
N ARG A 63 -5.10 1.90 10.85
CA ARG A 63 -4.69 2.43 12.17
C ARG A 63 -3.48 3.35 11.99
N GLY A 64 -3.31 4.30 12.91
CA GLY A 64 -2.14 5.17 12.95
C GLY A 64 -2.16 6.31 11.94
N LEU A 65 -0.96 6.82 11.62
CA LEU A 65 -0.75 8.08 10.88
C LEU A 65 -1.45 8.13 9.50
N LEU A 66 -1.58 6.99 8.83
CA LEU A 66 -2.18 6.92 7.50
C LEU A 66 -3.71 6.79 7.54
N ALA A 67 -4.31 6.50 8.70
CA ALA A 67 -5.76 6.27 8.83
C ALA A 67 -6.66 7.33 8.17
N PRO A 68 -6.34 8.64 8.22
CA PRO A 68 -7.20 9.67 7.63
C PRO A 68 -7.16 9.71 6.10
N LEU A 69 -6.15 9.10 5.48
CA LEU A 69 -5.95 9.16 4.04
C LEU A 69 -6.88 8.17 3.31
N PRO A 70 -7.48 8.59 2.17
CA PRO A 70 -8.15 7.68 1.26
C PRO A 70 -7.26 6.48 0.87
N PRO A 71 -7.82 5.29 0.61
CA PRO A 71 -7.04 4.09 0.27
C PRO A 71 -6.03 4.31 -0.85
N LEU A 72 -6.42 5.00 -1.93
CA LEU A 72 -5.51 5.22 -3.06
C LEU A 72 -4.39 6.22 -2.75
N GLU A 73 -4.68 7.26 -1.97
CA GLU A 73 -3.66 8.20 -1.48
C GLU A 73 -2.66 7.50 -0.55
N ARG A 74 -3.14 6.60 0.33
CA ARG A 74 -2.25 5.75 1.16
C ARG A 74 -1.36 4.87 0.32
N LEU A 75 -1.93 4.18 -0.67
CA LEU A 75 -1.19 3.24 -1.50
C LEU A 75 -0.09 3.96 -2.30
N VAL A 76 -0.43 5.10 -2.92
CA VAL A 76 0.54 5.91 -3.65
C VAL A 76 1.64 6.42 -2.72
N LEU A 77 1.30 6.91 -1.52
CA LEU A 77 2.28 7.38 -0.55
C LEU A 77 3.22 6.26 -0.11
N VAL A 78 2.70 5.07 0.19
CA VAL A 78 3.52 3.91 0.57
C VAL A 78 4.46 3.53 -0.58
N LEU A 79 3.95 3.37 -1.80
CA LEU A 79 4.78 3.00 -2.94
C LEU A 79 5.86 4.05 -3.23
N CYS A 80 5.48 5.32 -3.34
CA CYS A 80 6.37 6.35 -3.88
C CYS A 80 7.31 6.95 -2.82
N VAL A 81 6.86 7.03 -1.56
CA VAL A 81 7.62 7.70 -0.49
C VAL A 81 8.28 6.69 0.44
N TYR A 82 7.55 5.65 0.85
CA TYR A 82 8.09 4.67 1.81
C TYR A 82 8.94 3.60 1.12
N GLU A 83 8.45 3.02 0.03
CA GLU A 83 9.17 1.98 -0.74
C GLU A 83 10.11 2.58 -1.80
N GLY A 84 10.03 3.90 -2.06
CA GLY A 84 10.89 4.60 -3.03
C GLY A 84 10.63 4.24 -4.50
N VAL A 85 9.46 3.69 -4.83
CA VAL A 85 9.07 3.34 -6.20
C VAL A 85 8.87 4.62 -7.03
N ALA A 86 9.46 4.68 -8.21
CA ALA A 86 9.27 5.80 -9.13
C ALA A 86 7.79 5.96 -9.52
N HIS A 87 7.32 7.20 -9.69
CA HIS A 87 5.92 7.48 -9.99
C HIS A 87 5.44 6.81 -11.28
N GLU A 88 6.31 6.68 -12.28
CA GLU A 88 6.07 6.02 -13.56
C GLU A 88 5.82 4.51 -13.38
N VAL A 89 6.62 3.88 -12.51
CA VAL A 89 6.47 2.46 -12.17
C VAL A 89 5.20 2.25 -11.36
N ALA A 90 4.92 3.10 -10.37
CA ALA A 90 3.68 3.05 -9.60
C ALA A 90 2.44 3.27 -10.49
N ALA A 91 2.51 4.19 -11.46
CA ALA A 91 1.45 4.43 -12.44
C ALA A 91 1.14 3.18 -13.27
N ALA A 92 2.18 2.52 -13.79
CA ALA A 92 2.04 1.26 -14.52
C ALA A 92 1.47 0.14 -13.64
N GLN A 93 1.92 0.01 -12.38
CA GLN A 93 1.41 -0.99 -11.44
C GLN A 93 -0.07 -0.77 -11.07
N LEU A 94 -0.50 0.48 -10.95
CA LEU A 94 -1.86 0.84 -10.54
C LEU A 94 -2.83 1.01 -11.71
N GLY A 95 -2.35 0.98 -12.97
CA GLY A 95 -3.16 1.26 -14.15
C GLY A 95 -3.68 2.71 -14.18
N LEU A 96 -2.91 3.66 -13.65
CA LEU A 96 -3.26 5.08 -13.56
C LEU A 96 -2.34 5.95 -14.42
N PRO A 97 -2.77 7.13 -14.86
CA PRO A 97 -1.85 8.13 -15.43
C PRO A 97 -0.81 8.58 -14.41
N VAL A 98 0.44 8.81 -14.84
CA VAL A 98 1.52 9.23 -13.93
C VAL A 98 1.23 10.58 -13.27
N GLU A 99 0.57 11.50 -13.98
CA GLU A 99 0.11 12.78 -13.46
C GLU A 99 -0.86 12.58 -12.29
N ARG A 100 -1.75 11.58 -12.41
CA ARG A 100 -2.69 11.23 -11.34
C ARG A 100 -1.96 10.70 -10.11
N VAL A 101 -0.93 9.89 -10.29
CA VAL A 101 -0.08 9.42 -9.19
C VAL A 101 0.64 10.59 -8.51
N ARG A 102 1.22 11.53 -9.27
CA ARG A 102 1.88 12.73 -8.71
C ARG A 102 0.90 13.58 -7.89
N VAL A 103 -0.32 13.79 -8.38
CA VAL A 103 -1.38 14.53 -7.67
C VAL A 103 -1.76 13.83 -6.36
N LEU A 104 -1.95 12.50 -6.40
CA LEU A 104 -2.29 11.72 -5.20
C LEU A 104 -1.17 11.75 -4.15
N SER A 105 0.09 11.63 -4.60
CA SER A 105 1.27 11.71 -3.74
C SER A 105 1.35 13.09 -3.05
N GLY A 106 1.21 14.17 -3.82
CA GLY A 106 1.20 15.54 -3.29
C GLY A 106 0.08 15.80 -2.28
N ARG A 107 -1.15 15.35 -2.58
CA ARG A 107 -2.29 15.45 -1.67
C ARG A 107 -2.06 14.69 -0.36
N ALA A 108 -1.57 13.45 -0.46
CA ALA A 108 -1.29 12.61 0.70
C ALA A 108 -0.23 13.25 1.62
N VAL A 109 0.88 13.74 1.04
CA VAL A 109 1.94 14.44 1.79
C VAL A 109 1.42 15.72 2.43
N ALA A 110 0.62 16.52 1.71
CA ALA A 110 0.03 17.74 2.25
C ALA A 110 -0.89 17.46 3.45
N ALA A 111 -1.76 16.43 3.34
CA ALA A 111 -2.64 16.03 4.43
C ALA A 111 -1.86 15.56 5.67
N LEU A 112 -0.77 14.80 5.50
CA LEU A 112 0.08 14.37 6.62
C LEU A 112 0.83 15.54 7.27
N ARG A 113 1.29 16.51 6.46
CA ARG A 113 1.94 17.73 6.99
C ARG A 113 0.98 18.58 7.81
N ALA A 114 -0.23 18.83 7.30
CA ALA A 114 -1.26 19.57 8.03
C ALA A 114 -1.57 18.90 9.39
N ARG A 115 -1.75 17.57 9.40
CA ARG A 115 -1.95 16.80 10.63
C ARG A 115 -0.80 16.92 11.62
N ARG A 116 0.44 16.91 11.13
CA ARG A 116 1.62 17.08 11.99
C ARG A 116 1.65 18.49 12.60
N GLN A 117 1.23 19.50 11.85
CA GLN A 117 1.16 20.89 12.32
C GLN A 117 0.05 21.08 13.37
N GLU A 118 -1.10 20.44 13.21
CA GLU A 118 -2.20 20.47 14.20
C GLU A 118 -1.83 19.80 15.53
N ALA A 119 -0.88 18.87 15.52
CA ALA A 119 -0.41 18.15 16.69
C ALA A 119 0.80 18.80 17.40
N ALA A 120 1.31 19.92 16.87
CA ALA A 120 2.46 20.66 17.37
C ALA A 120 2.00 21.95 18.09
#